data_AF-A0A940R2R7-F1
#
_entry.id   AF-A0A940R2R7-F1
#
_cell.length_a   1.000
_cell.length_b   1.000
_cell.length_c   1.000
_cell.angle_alpha   90.00
_cell.angle_beta   90.00
_cell.angle_gamma   90.00
#
_symmetry.space_group_name_H-M   'P 1'
#
loop_
_entity.id
_entity.type
_entity.pdbx_description
1 polymer ?
#
loop_
_entity_poly.entity_id
_entity_poly.type
_entity_poly.pdbx_seq_one_letter_code
_entity_poly.pdbx_strand_id
1 'polypeptide(L)'
;MSDSDDIYFISQLLFRSMTNQLDAAERKHLNDWRNASSANNSIYEEFHRAEQWQKEIRTLLENRAKVDQALLAANIPVNHLDRPELSAGRVVPFSKKWIRYAAAAVLLIGVGTY
;
A
#
# COMPACT_ATOMS: atom_id res chain seq x y z
N MET A 1 8.81 28.49 -17.54
CA MET A 1 8.02 27.55 -16.73
C MET A 1 9.01 26.75 -15.90
N SER A 2 8.75 26.59 -14.61
CA SER A 2 9.69 25.96 -13.68
C SER A 2 9.55 24.44 -13.79
N ASP A 3 10.66 23.68 -13.72
CA ASP A 3 10.66 22.21 -13.77
C ASP A 3 9.68 21.58 -12.76
N SER A 4 9.38 22.28 -11.66
CA SER A 4 8.42 21.83 -10.64
C SER A 4 6.96 21.87 -11.11
N ASP A 5 6.59 22.82 -11.97
CA ASP A 5 5.23 22.94 -12.50
C ASP A 5 4.93 21.79 -13.47
N ASP A 6 5.92 21.41 -14.27
CA ASP A 6 5.81 20.34 -15.25
C ASP A 6 5.71 18.96 -14.57
N ILE A 7 6.46 18.72 -13.48
CA ILE A 7 6.36 17.48 -12.70
C ILE A 7 4.97 17.34 -12.08
N TYR A 8 4.42 18.41 -11.51
CA TYR A 8 3.10 18.39 -10.90
C TYR A 8 2.02 18.14 -11.94
N PHE A 9 2.13 18.77 -13.10
CA PHE A 9 1.22 18.59 -14.22
C PHE A 9 1.21 17.14 -14.76
N ILE A 10 2.39 16.56 -15.01
CA ILE A 10 2.49 15.16 -15.46
C ILE A 10 1.94 14.18 -14.41
N SER A 11 2.19 14.44 -13.12
CA SER A 11 1.66 13.61 -12.03
C SER A 11 0.13 13.61 -12.01
N GLN A 12 -0.50 14.76 -12.26
CA GLN A 12 -1.95 14.84 -12.40
C GLN A 12 -2.47 14.09 -13.64
N LEU A 13 -1.76 14.17 -14.77
CA LEU A 13 -2.12 13.43 -15.97
C LEU A 13 -2.03 11.91 -15.77
N LEU A 14 -1.00 11.42 -15.07
CA LEU A 14 -0.87 10.01 -14.70
C LEU A 14 -2.02 9.54 -13.81
N PHE A 15 -2.43 10.33 -12.83
CA PHE A 15 -3.57 9.96 -11.98
C PHE A 15 -4.89 9.94 -12.77
N ARG A 16 -5.11 10.94 -13.63
CA ARG A 16 -6.32 11.03 -14.46
C ARG A 16 -6.36 10.01 -15.59
N SER A 17 -5.21 9.46 -16.01
CA SER A 17 -5.17 8.36 -16.97
C SER A 17 -5.80 7.09 -16.39
N MET A 18 -5.59 6.83 -15.10
CA MET A 18 -6.17 5.66 -14.40
C MET A 18 -7.70 5.71 -14.33
N THR A 19 -8.27 6.91 -14.16
CA THR A 19 -9.73 7.11 -14.10
C THR A 19 -10.37 7.25 -15.48
N ASN A 20 -9.58 7.15 -16.56
CA ASN A 20 -10.01 7.38 -17.95
C ASN A 20 -10.66 8.75 -18.18
N GLN A 21 -10.21 9.77 -17.44
CA GLN A 21 -10.73 11.15 -17.47
C GLN A 21 -9.85 12.11 -18.27
N LEU A 22 -8.97 11.58 -19.13
CA LEU A 22 -8.11 12.38 -19.99
C LEU A 22 -8.84 12.78 -21.27
N ASP A 23 -8.76 14.06 -21.60
CA ASP A 23 -9.16 14.55 -22.91
C ASP A 23 -8.13 14.15 -24.00
N ALA A 24 -8.43 14.46 -25.26
CA ALA A 24 -7.55 14.11 -26.38
C ALA A 24 -6.20 14.84 -26.37
N ALA A 25 -6.16 16.09 -25.89
CA ALA A 25 -4.95 16.91 -25.85
C ALA A 25 -4.03 16.47 -24.71
N GLU A 26 -4.61 16.20 -23.54
CA GLU A 26 -3.93 15.67 -22.36
C GLU A 26 -3.36 14.28 -22.62
N ARG A 27 -4.12 13.42 -23.31
CA ARG A 27 -3.63 12.09 -23.73
C ARG A 27 -2.44 12.20 -24.67
N LYS A 28 -2.48 13.15 -25.61
CA LYS A 28 -1.34 13.43 -26.49
C LYS A 28 -0.13 13.89 -25.68
N HIS A 29 -0.32 14.84 -24.77
CA HIS A 29 0.76 15.36 -23.92
C HIS A 29 1.39 14.27 -23.06
N LEU A 30 0.57 13.41 -22.42
CA LEU A 30 1.08 12.28 -21.63
C LEU A 30 1.86 11.28 -22.50
N ASN A 31 1.42 11.04 -23.73
CA ASN A 31 2.11 10.14 -24.66
C ASN A 31 3.43 10.77 -25.14
N ASP A 32 3.45 12.07 -25.41
CA ASP A 32 4.66 12.80 -25.79
C ASP A 32 5.69 12.76 -24.65
N TRP A 33 5.25 12.98 -23.39
CA TRP A 33 6.10 12.84 -22.21
C TRP A 33 6.62 11.40 -22.03
N ARG A 34 5.76 10.40 -22.22
CA ARG A 34 6.14 8.98 -22.13
C ARG A 34 7.21 8.63 -23.15
N ASN A 35 7.07 9.10 -24.39
CA ASN A 35 7.99 8.79 -25.49
C ASN A 35 9.28 9.63 -25.45
N ALA A 36 9.33 10.69 -24.63
CA ALA A 36 10.51 11.54 -24.50
C ALA A 36 11.72 10.83 -23.87
N SER A 37 11.50 9.82 -23.01
CA SER A 37 12.60 9.03 -22.45
C SER A 37 12.17 7.62 -22.03
N SER A 38 13.11 6.68 -22.05
CA SER A 38 12.88 5.32 -21.54
C SER A 38 12.55 5.30 -20.04
N ALA A 39 13.11 6.24 -19.27
CA ALA A 39 12.82 6.41 -17.85
C ALA A 39 11.35 6.79 -17.61
N ASN A 40 10.82 7.76 -18.37
CA ASN A 40 9.41 8.17 -18.29
C ASN A 40 8.48 7.01 -18.65
N ASN A 41 8.84 6.23 -19.67
CA ASN A 41 8.09 5.03 -20.03
C ASN A 41 8.08 3.99 -18.89
N SER A 42 9.22 3.75 -18.23
CA SER A 42 9.27 2.84 -17.06
C SER A 42 8.36 3.31 -15.93
N ILE A 43 8.39 4.60 -15.60
CA ILE A 43 7.53 5.20 -14.58
C ILE A 43 6.04 5.01 -14.94
N TYR A 44 5.67 5.27 -16.19
CA TYR A 44 4.30 5.07 -16.68
C TYR A 44 3.85 3.61 -16.51
N GLU A 45 4.68 2.65 -16.91
CA GLU A 45 4.40 1.22 -16.82
C GLU A 45 4.34 0.70 -15.38
N GLU A 46 5.20 1.20 -14.49
CA GLU A 46 5.14 0.87 -13.06
C GLU A 46 3.84 1.37 -12.41
N PHE A 47 3.43 2.59 -12.75
CA PHE A 47 2.20 3.19 -12.23
C PHE A 47 0.95 2.41 -12.66
N HIS A 48 0.89 1.95 -13.91
CA HIS A 48 -0.23 1.15 -14.41
C HIS A 48 -0.20 -0.31 -13.94
N ARG A 49 0.99 -0.90 -13.74
CA ARG A 49 1.12 -2.24 -13.15
C ARG A 49 0.60 -2.30 -11.72
N ALA A 50 0.81 -1.27 -10.91
CA ALA A 50 0.28 -1.20 -9.55
C ALA A 50 -1.26 -1.25 -9.51
N GLU A 51 -1.93 -0.60 -10.47
CA GLU A 51 -3.39 -0.64 -10.59
C GLU A 51 -3.91 -2.02 -10.99
N GLN A 52 -3.24 -2.66 -11.96
CA GLN A 52 -3.57 -4.01 -12.40
C GLN A 52 -3.42 -5.00 -11.25
N TRP A 53 -2.36 -4.87 -10.45
CA TRP A 53 -2.16 -5.65 -9.24
C TRP A 53 -3.28 -5.47 -8.21
N GLN A 54 -3.74 -4.23 -7.97
CA GLN A 54 -4.88 -4.00 -7.07
C GLN A 54 -6.17 -4.65 -7.59
N LYS A 55 -6.43 -4.57 -8.89
CA LYS A 55 -7.60 -5.21 -9.52
C LYS A 55 -7.54 -6.73 -9.44
N GLU A 56 -6.36 -7.32 -9.68
CA GLU A 56 -6.15 -8.77 -9.56
C GLU A 56 -6.30 -9.26 -8.12
N ILE A 57 -5.68 -8.57 -7.14
CA ILE A 57 -5.83 -8.91 -5.71
C ILE A 57 -7.29 -8.83 -5.27
N ARG A 58 -8.01 -7.78 -5.68
CA ARG A 58 -9.43 -7.64 -5.37
C ARG A 58 -10.26 -8.78 -5.97
N THR A 59 -9.99 -9.14 -7.22
CA THR A 59 -10.65 -10.26 -7.90
C THR A 59 -10.37 -11.59 -7.20
N LEU A 60 -9.13 -11.82 -6.78
CA LEU A 60 -8.74 -13.02 -6.01
C LEU A 60 -9.45 -13.09 -4.65
N LEU A 61 -9.56 -11.96 -3.94
CA LEU A 61 -10.27 -11.88 -2.66
C LEU A 61 -11.78 -12.12 -2.82
N GLU A 62 -12.40 -11.52 -3.83
CA GLU A 62 -13.83 -11.72 -4.13
C GLU A 62 -14.11 -13.17 -4.54
N ASN A 63 -13.22 -13.79 -5.32
CA ASN A 63 -13.34 -15.19 -5.69
C ASN A 63 -13.12 -16.11 -4.49
N ARG A 64 -12.17 -15.81 -3.61
CA ARG A 64 -11.98 -16.57 -2.35
C ARG A 64 -13.24 -16.53 -1.48
N ALA A 65 -13.85 -15.36 -1.31
CA ALA A 65 -15.10 -15.23 -0.55
C ALA A 65 -16.24 -16.06 -1.15
N LYS A 66 -16.36 -16.11 -2.48
CA LYS A 66 -17.35 -16.96 -3.18
C LYS A 66 -17.06 -18.45 -3.01
N VAL A 67 -15.80 -18.85 -3.07
CA VAL A 67 -15.37 -20.24 -2.87
C VAL A 67 -15.63 -20.67 -1.42
N ASP A 68 -15.26 -19.85 -0.45
CA ASP A 68 -15.51 -20.11 0.97
C ASP A 68 -17.03 -20.21 1.25
N GLN A 69 -17.84 -19.34 0.64
CA GLN A 69 -19.30 -19.39 0.77
C GLN A 69 -19.90 -20.64 0.11
N ALA A 70 -19.36 -21.08 -1.03
CA ALA A 70 -19.79 -22.31 -1.70
C ALA A 70 -19.41 -23.57 -0.91
N LEU A 71 -18.23 -23.58 -0.28
CA LEU A 71 -17.78 -24.69 0.57
C LEU A 71 -18.59 -24.79 1.87
N LEU A 72 -18.95 -23.65 2.47
CA LEU A 72 -19.87 -23.60 3.62
C LEU A 72 -21.28 -24.08 3.23
N ALA A 73 -21.79 -23.68 2.06
CA ALA A 73 -23.08 -24.14 1.54
C ALA A 73 -23.07 -25.66 1.24
N ALA A 74 -21.91 -26.22 0.89
CA ALA A 74 -21.72 -27.65 0.66
C ALA A 74 -21.49 -28.47 1.94
N ASN A 75 -21.56 -27.86 3.13
CA ASN A 75 -21.30 -28.52 4.43
C ASN A 75 -19.93 -29.23 4.51
N ILE A 76 -18.98 -28.79 3.70
CA ILE A 76 -17.61 -29.30 3.75
C ILE A 76 -16.92 -28.56 4.90
N PRO A 77 -16.33 -29.26 5.89
CA PRO A 77 -15.61 -28.61 6.97
C PRO A 77 -14.38 -27.90 6.39
N VAL A 78 -14.52 -26.60 6.13
CA VAL A 78 -13.40 -25.73 5.79
C VAL A 78 -12.60 -25.57 7.08
N ASN A 79 -11.47 -26.25 7.16
CA ASN A 79 -10.49 -26.00 8.22
C ASN A 79 -10.04 -24.54 8.09
N HIS A 80 -10.69 -23.64 8.85
CA HIS A 80 -10.23 -22.28 9.08
C HIS A 80 -8.96 -22.30 9.95
N LEU A 81 -7.88 -22.90 9.44
CA LEU A 81 -6.59 -22.99 10.14
C LEU A 81 -5.70 -21.75 9.95
N ASP A 82 -6.23 -20.65 9.40
CA ASP A 82 -5.51 -19.37 9.30
C ASP A 82 -6.40 -18.17 9.69
N ARG A 83 -7.26 -18.30 10.70
CA ARG A 83 -7.46 -17.13 11.56
C ARG A 83 -6.22 -17.09 12.45
N PRO A 84 -5.36 -16.07 12.37
CA PRO A 84 -4.54 -15.78 13.53
C PRO A 84 -5.56 -15.54 14.63
N GLU A 85 -5.66 -16.49 15.56
CA GLU A 85 -6.31 -16.21 16.82
C GLU A 85 -5.62 -14.95 17.31
N LEU A 86 -6.35 -13.83 17.27
CA LEU A 86 -6.13 -12.75 18.20
C LEU A 86 -6.36 -13.40 19.56
N SER A 87 -5.34 -14.13 20.02
CA SER A 87 -5.13 -14.46 21.41
C SER A 87 -5.37 -13.14 22.09
N ALA A 88 -6.52 -13.02 22.76
CA ALA A 88 -6.83 -11.89 23.59
C ALA A 88 -5.67 -11.83 24.57
N GLY A 89 -4.65 -11.04 24.22
CA GLY A 89 -3.41 -10.98 24.92
C GLY A 89 -3.79 -10.58 26.31
N ARG A 90 -3.58 -11.48 27.26
CA ARG A 90 -3.73 -11.17 28.68
C ARG A 90 -2.77 -10.01 28.91
N VAL A 91 -3.31 -8.80 28.96
CA VAL A 91 -2.55 -7.61 29.33
C VAL A 91 -2.20 -7.81 30.79
N VAL A 92 -1.05 -8.44 31.04
CA VAL A 92 -0.46 -8.49 32.35
C VAL A 92 -0.04 -7.05 32.64
N PRO A 93 -0.63 -6.35 33.63
CA PRO A 93 -0.20 -5.01 33.95
C PRO A 93 1.24 -5.10 34.44
N PHE A 94 2.19 -4.75 33.57
CA PHE A 94 3.60 -4.67 33.92
C PHE A 94 3.71 -3.69 35.09
N SER A 95 4.07 -4.24 36.27
CA SER A 95 4.20 -3.45 37.48
C SER A 95 5.14 -2.26 37.24
N LYS A 96 4.78 -1.09 37.79
CA LYS A 96 5.45 0.22 37.65
C LYS A 96 6.96 0.23 37.92
N LYS A 97 7.57 -0.87 38.36
CA LYS A 97 9.01 -1.01 38.61
C LYS A 97 9.85 -0.96 37.34
N TRP A 98 9.35 -1.46 36.20
CA TRP A 98 10.12 -1.48 34.93
C TRP A 98 10.30 -0.10 34.30
N ILE A 99 9.34 0.81 34.49
CA ILE A 99 9.41 2.18 33.98
C ILE A 99 10.58 2.95 34.60
N ARG A 100 10.93 2.67 35.87
CA ARG A 100 12.07 3.32 36.54
C ARG A 100 13.43 2.95 35.93
N TYR A 101 13.59 1.71 35.45
CA TYR A 101 14.83 1.29 34.81
C TYR A 101 14.97 1.89 33.41
N ALA A 102 13.87 2.01 32.66
CA ALA A 102 13.88 2.65 31.34
C ALA A 102 14.28 4.14 31.43
N ALA A 103 13.77 4.87 32.43
CA ALA A 103 14.14 6.28 32.62
C ALA A 103 15.62 6.48 33.00
N ALA A 104 16.19 5.58 33.80
CA ALA A 104 17.61 5.64 34.18
C ALA A 104 18.55 5.34 32.99
N ALA A 105 18.16 4.43 32.10
CA ALA A 105 18.94 4.10 30.91
C ALA A 105 19.02 5.28 29.92
N VAL A 106 17.92 6.03 29.75
CA VAL A 106 17.89 7.23 28.89
C VAL A 106 18.80 8.33 29.46
N LEU A 107 18.82 8.51 30.78
CA LEU A 107 19.70 9.49 31.42
C LEU A 107 21.19 9.12 31.30
N LEU A 108 21.55 7.83 31.38
CA LEU A 108 22.94 7.39 31.21
C LEU A 108 23.45 7.57 29.78
N ILE A 109 22.61 7.33 28.77
CA ILE A 109 23.00 7.50 27.36
C ILE A 109 23.09 8.99 26.99
N GLY A 110 22.20 9.83 27.54
CA GLY A 110 22.18 11.27 27.28
C GLY A 110 23.35 12.05 27.89
N VAL A 111 23.95 11.58 28.98
CA VAL A 111 25.10 12.25 29.62
C VAL A 111 26.45 11.77 29.06
N GLY A 112 26.53 10.55 28.52
CA GLY A 112 27.76 10.02 27.92
C GLY A 112 28.03 10.44 26.47
N THR A 113 27.17 11.29 25.88
CA THR A 113 27.22 11.72 24.48
C THR A 113 27.48 13.23 24.31
N TYR A 114 28.11 13.86 25.31
CA TYR A 114 28.67 15.22 25.24
C TYR A 114 30.17 15.21 25.52
#